data_AF-A0AA37QAK3-F1
#
_entry.id   AF-A0AA37QAK3-F1
#
_cell.length_a   1.000
_cell.length_b   1.000
_cell.length_c   1.000
_cell.angle_alpha   90.00
_cell.angle_beta   90.00
_cell.angle_gamma   90.00
#
_symmetry.space_group_name_H-M   'P 1'
#
loop_
_entity.id
_entity.type
_entity.pdbx_description
1 polymer ?
#
loop_
_entity_poly.entity_id
_entity_poly.type
_entity_poly.pdbx_seq_one_letter_code
_entity_poly.pdbx_strand_id
1 'polypeptide(L)'
;MIPRIPLRPGQVAVLTSALVAALTGSACSTSRAESDVGAPDTTTSTASAVRPSRLYIVGVDVSGSLTPTRRQEGRDLVNSLVGQLTFGDRLTIVETYRSRSDSAGQWTDDAPMARNANAPSGNEKRRLAQFQQRARMMAEGFFEPDPARPVLSTDILALLQRASDYAHSARDRRTTLLLVSDMLNATHTLNMEKAGGIPDAGWVADAKSQGRLPDLKGVCVVVAGADVSSPRGIAAREFWRRYLTASGAEFDPARYRTLIADAADVGC
;
A
#
# COMPACT_ATOMS: atom_id res chain seq x y z
N MET A 1 38.27 -5.46 -37.83
CA MET A 1 38.67 -6.55 -36.94
C MET A 1 37.99 -6.32 -35.59
N ILE A 2 36.98 -7.13 -35.30
CA ILE A 2 36.20 -7.14 -34.05
C ILE A 2 36.65 -8.39 -33.29
N PRO A 3 36.97 -8.32 -31.99
CA PRO A 3 36.87 -9.49 -31.12
C PRO A 3 35.51 -9.47 -30.42
N ARG A 4 34.65 -10.41 -30.84
CA ARG A 4 33.46 -10.84 -30.10
C ARG A 4 33.93 -11.75 -28.97
N ILE A 5 33.59 -11.44 -27.72
CA ILE A 5 33.75 -12.35 -26.58
C ILE A 5 32.40 -13.04 -26.36
N PRO A 6 32.32 -14.38 -26.37
CA PRO A 6 31.06 -15.10 -26.18
C PRO A 6 30.78 -15.48 -24.71
N LEU A 7 29.52 -15.28 -24.32
CA LEU A 7 28.60 -16.06 -23.46
C LEU A 7 29.10 -16.70 -22.14
N ARG A 8 28.26 -16.55 -21.09
CA ARG A 8 27.66 -17.71 -20.39
C ARG A 8 26.24 -17.42 -19.88
N PRO A 9 25.23 -18.25 -20.26
CA PRO A 9 23.95 -18.34 -19.58
C PRO A 9 24.00 -19.43 -18.48
N GLY A 10 23.22 -19.23 -17.41
CA GLY A 10 22.83 -20.28 -16.48
C GLY A 10 23.72 -20.44 -15.24
N GLN A 11 23.28 -19.87 -14.12
CA GLN A 11 23.47 -20.49 -12.82
C GLN A 11 22.12 -20.48 -12.08
N VAL A 12 21.40 -21.59 -12.24
CA VAL A 12 20.35 -21.99 -11.30
C VAL A 12 21.07 -22.51 -10.06
N ALA A 13 21.00 -21.79 -8.95
CA ALA A 13 21.46 -22.30 -7.67
C ALA A 13 20.47 -23.37 -7.19
N VAL A 14 20.79 -24.63 -7.44
CA VAL A 14 20.12 -25.77 -6.82
C VAL A 14 20.66 -25.89 -5.40
N LEU A 15 19.89 -25.40 -4.42
CA LEU A 15 20.14 -25.68 -3.01
C LEU A 15 19.67 -27.10 -2.70
N THR A 16 20.63 -28.01 -2.60
CA THR A 16 20.46 -29.36 -2.08
C THR A 16 20.13 -29.29 -0.58
N SER A 17 18.86 -29.45 -0.23
CA SER A 17 18.46 -29.76 1.15
C SER A 17 18.74 -31.23 1.44
N ALA A 18 19.77 -31.48 2.24
CA ALA A 18 19.90 -32.71 3.00
C ALA A 18 19.52 -32.38 4.46
N LEU A 19 18.37 -32.89 4.93
CA LEU A 19 18.17 -33.08 6.36
C LEU A 19 17.60 -34.47 6.61
N VAL A 20 18.33 -35.14 7.49
CA VAL A 20 18.24 -36.53 7.93
C VAL A 20 16.99 -36.73 8.80
N ALA A 21 16.39 -37.91 8.61
CA ALA A 21 15.31 -38.46 9.41
C ALA A 21 15.75 -38.77 10.86
N ALA A 22 14.83 -38.57 11.81
CA ALA A 22 14.86 -39.30 13.08
C ALA A 22 13.42 -39.60 13.53
N LEU A 23 13.24 -40.88 13.85
CA LEU A 23 12.04 -41.62 14.24
C LEU A 23 11.58 -41.35 15.69
N THR A 24 10.47 -42.01 16.02
CA THR A 24 9.92 -42.34 17.36
C THR A 24 9.04 -41.26 18.03
N GLY A 25 7.91 -41.56 18.67
CA GLY A 25 7.23 -42.83 18.90
C GLY A 25 5.78 -42.58 19.36
N SER A 26 4.97 -43.63 19.25
CA SER A 26 3.57 -43.72 19.64
C SER A 26 3.35 -43.52 21.14
N ALA A 27 2.24 -42.87 21.51
CA ALA A 27 1.53 -43.19 22.76
C ALA A 27 0.03 -42.89 22.58
N CYS A 28 -0.75 -43.97 22.47
CA CYS A 28 -2.18 -43.97 22.70
C CYS A 28 -2.44 -43.57 24.16
N SER A 29 -3.33 -42.61 24.39
CA SER A 29 -4.05 -42.50 25.65
C SER A 29 -5.54 -42.43 25.33
N THR A 30 -6.25 -43.45 25.80
CA THR A 30 -7.70 -43.53 25.81
C THR A 30 -8.15 -43.25 27.24
N SER A 31 -8.95 -42.21 27.43
CA SER A 31 -9.76 -42.06 28.63
C SER A 31 -11.20 -41.71 28.23
N ARG A 32 -12.08 -42.53 28.80
CA ARG A 32 -13.50 -42.68 28.56
C ARG A 32 -14.28 -41.70 29.46
N ALA A 33 -15.36 -41.18 28.89
CA ALA A 33 -16.67 -40.88 29.48
C ALA A 33 -16.74 -40.15 30.84
N GLU A 34 -17.28 -38.94 30.80
CA GLU A 34 -18.32 -38.55 31.76
C GLU A 34 -19.41 -37.79 31.00
N SER A 35 -20.60 -38.39 30.96
CA SER A 35 -21.80 -37.81 30.39
C SER A 35 -22.42 -36.89 31.43
N ASP A 36 -22.43 -35.58 31.16
CA ASP A 36 -23.25 -34.64 31.90
C ASP A 36 -24.34 -34.09 30.98
N VAL A 37 -25.59 -34.37 31.35
CA VAL A 37 -26.81 -33.99 30.63
C VAL A 37 -27.19 -32.60 31.14
N GLY A 38 -26.57 -31.58 30.55
CA GLY A 38 -26.90 -30.17 30.75
C GLY A 38 -27.83 -29.65 29.66
N ALA A 39 -28.85 -28.90 30.07
CA ALA A 39 -29.96 -28.32 29.32
C ALA A 39 -29.60 -27.64 27.98
N PRO A 40 -30.57 -27.49 27.05
CA PRO A 40 -30.37 -26.74 25.82
C PRO A 40 -30.31 -25.24 26.13
N ASP A 41 -29.13 -24.76 26.51
CA ASP A 41 -28.82 -23.34 26.48
C ASP A 41 -28.87 -22.90 25.02
N THR A 42 -29.94 -22.17 24.72
CA THR A 42 -30.15 -21.48 23.45
C THR A 42 -29.20 -20.30 23.39
N THR A 43 -27.90 -20.58 23.36
CA THR A 43 -26.88 -19.58 23.06
C THR A 43 -26.97 -19.32 21.57
N THR A 44 -27.76 -18.29 21.25
CA THR A 44 -27.71 -17.62 19.96
C THR A 44 -26.27 -17.19 19.75
N SER A 45 -25.52 -18.01 19.02
CA SER A 45 -24.21 -17.69 18.48
C SER A 45 -24.41 -16.54 17.51
N THR A 46 -24.38 -15.32 18.04
CA THR A 46 -24.14 -14.11 17.24
C THR A 46 -22.80 -14.33 16.57
N ALA A 47 -22.84 -14.79 15.32
CA ALA A 47 -21.69 -14.87 14.44
C ALA A 47 -21.09 -13.46 14.36
N SER A 48 -20.06 -13.22 15.18
CA SER A 48 -19.32 -11.97 15.19
C SER A 48 -18.85 -11.69 13.77
N ALA A 49 -19.41 -10.63 13.17
CA ALA A 49 -19.15 -10.26 11.79
C ALA A 49 -17.64 -10.16 11.56
N VAL A 50 -17.13 -11.05 10.70
CA VAL A 50 -15.73 -11.01 10.25
C VAL A 50 -15.53 -9.64 9.60
N ARG A 51 -14.62 -8.83 10.13
CA ARG A 51 -14.27 -7.55 9.49
C ARG A 51 -13.83 -7.83 8.06
N PRO A 52 -14.37 -7.11 7.05
CA PRO A 52 -13.99 -7.34 5.66
C PRO A 52 -12.51 -7.02 5.49
N SER A 53 -11.79 -7.89 4.77
CA SER A 53 -10.38 -7.67 4.43
C SER A 53 -10.22 -6.38 3.64
N ARG A 54 -9.15 -5.64 3.92
CA ARG A 54 -8.85 -4.35 3.29
C ARG A 54 -7.65 -4.50 2.34
N LEU A 55 -7.63 -3.64 1.33
CA LEU A 55 -6.45 -3.37 0.52
C LEU A 55 -5.95 -1.97 0.86
N TYR A 56 -4.70 -1.86 1.26
CA TYR A 56 -3.98 -0.59 1.35
C TYR A 56 -2.99 -0.48 0.21
N ILE A 57 -3.11 0.57 -0.59
CA ILE A 57 -2.14 0.96 -1.60
C ILE A 57 -1.44 2.20 -1.05
N VAL A 58 -0.12 2.17 -0.94
CA VAL A 58 0.69 3.26 -0.41
C VAL A 58 1.61 3.77 -1.51
N GLY A 59 1.33 4.97 -2.01
CA GLY A 59 2.20 5.71 -2.90
C GLY A 59 3.24 6.47 -2.09
N VAL A 60 4.52 6.14 -2.26
CA VAL A 60 5.63 6.80 -1.57
C VAL A 60 6.35 7.71 -2.55
N ASP A 61 6.45 8.98 -2.19
CA ASP A 61 7.28 9.95 -2.88
C ASP A 61 8.58 10.16 -2.09
N VAL A 62 9.71 10.07 -2.78
CA VAL A 62 11.06 10.35 -2.25
C VAL A 62 11.79 11.37 -3.13
N SER A 63 11.03 12.13 -3.92
CA SER A 63 11.57 13.19 -4.75
C SER A 63 12.31 14.24 -3.91
N GLY A 64 13.21 14.97 -4.58
CA GLY A 64 14.08 15.95 -3.92
C GLY A 64 13.35 17.15 -3.32
N SER A 65 12.07 17.35 -3.61
CA SER A 65 11.25 18.40 -3.00
C SER A 65 10.88 18.08 -1.55
N LEU A 66 10.94 16.82 -1.13
CA LEU A 66 10.64 16.40 0.24
C LEU A 66 11.85 16.57 1.17
N THR A 67 11.65 17.34 2.24
CA THR A 67 12.66 17.48 3.30
C THR A 67 12.88 16.14 4.03
N PRO A 68 14.05 15.92 4.66
CA PRO A 68 14.29 14.72 5.46
C PRO A 68 13.22 14.51 6.55
N THR A 69 12.77 15.59 7.20
CA THR A 69 11.69 15.53 8.20
C THR A 69 10.38 15.03 7.60
N ARG A 70 10.00 15.50 6.41
CA ARG A 70 8.77 15.05 5.74
C ARG A 70 8.83 13.58 5.36
N ARG A 71 9.99 13.11 4.87
CA ARG A 71 10.20 11.70 4.57
C ARG A 71 10.13 10.85 5.84
N GLN A 72 10.70 11.32 6.95
CA GLN A 72 10.58 10.67 8.25
C GLN A 72 9.12 10.57 8.73
N GLU A 73 8.37 11.67 8.69
CA GLU A 73 6.95 11.70 9.07
C GLU A 73 6.12 10.72 8.22
N GLY A 74 6.37 10.70 6.90
CA GLY A 74 5.76 9.75 5.98
C GLY A 74 6.07 8.29 6.33
N ARG A 75 7.34 8.01 6.65
CA ARG A 75 7.78 6.68 7.10
C ARG A 75 7.09 6.25 8.39
N ASP A 76 7.00 7.15 9.37
CA ASP A 76 6.37 6.87 10.66
C ASP A 76 4.87 6.62 10.51
N LEU A 77 4.19 7.36 9.63
CA LEU A 77 2.80 7.12 9.28
C LEU A 77 2.60 5.74 8.65
N VAL A 78 3.43 5.36 7.67
CA VAL A 78 3.32 4.05 7.02
C VAL A 78 3.63 2.91 8.01
N ASN A 79 4.63 3.06 8.87
CA ASN A 79 4.95 2.08 9.90
C ASN A 79 3.82 1.92 10.93
N SER A 80 3.14 3.02 11.26
CA SER A 80 1.95 3.02 12.11
C SER A 80 0.78 2.31 11.43
N LEU A 81 0.53 2.58 10.15
CA LEU A 81 -0.46 1.87 9.33
C LEU A 81 -0.19 0.37 9.29
N VAL A 82 1.06 -0.04 9.07
CA VAL A 82 1.47 -1.45 9.08
C VAL A 82 1.14 -2.12 10.43
N GLY A 83 1.32 -1.40 11.54
CA GLY A 83 0.96 -1.90 12.87
C GLY A 83 -0.55 -2.14 13.06
N GLN A 84 -1.39 -1.46 12.29
CA GLN A 84 -2.85 -1.61 12.33
C GLN A 84 -3.38 -2.68 11.38
N LEU A 85 -2.55 -3.23 10.49
CA LEU A 85 -2.96 -4.30 9.59
C LEU A 85 -3.36 -5.56 10.36
N THR A 86 -4.46 -6.17 9.93
CA THR A 86 -5.06 -7.34 10.56
C THR A 86 -5.07 -8.54 9.61
N PHE A 87 -5.63 -9.67 10.06
CA PHE A 87 -5.68 -10.88 9.25
C PHE A 87 -6.45 -10.65 7.94
N GLY A 88 -5.84 -11.09 6.85
CA GLY A 88 -6.40 -11.03 5.51
C GLY A 88 -6.31 -9.69 4.79
N ASP A 89 -5.78 -8.64 5.43
CA ASP A 89 -5.46 -7.39 4.75
C ASP A 89 -4.33 -7.58 3.73
N ARG A 90 -4.27 -6.72 2.72
CA ARG A 90 -3.14 -6.62 1.78
C ARG A 90 -2.56 -5.23 1.79
N LEU A 91 -1.25 -5.18 1.66
CA LEU A 91 -0.49 -3.96 1.54
C LEU A 91 0.30 -4.01 0.23
N THR A 92 0.15 -2.95 -0.57
CA THR A 92 0.92 -2.69 -1.77
C THR A 92 1.64 -1.35 -1.60
N ILE A 93 2.97 -1.34 -1.59
CA ILE A 93 3.79 -0.13 -1.49
C ILE A 93 4.43 0.13 -2.84
N VAL A 94 4.37 1.37 -3.31
CA VAL A 94 4.68 1.72 -4.69
C VAL A 94 5.41 3.06 -4.73
N GLU A 95 6.52 3.11 -5.47
CA GLU A 95 7.22 4.37 -5.74
C GLU A 95 6.40 5.26 -6.69
N THR A 96 6.34 6.56 -6.37
CA THR A 96 5.61 7.59 -7.11
C THR A 96 6.46 8.27 -8.19
N TYR A 97 7.74 7.93 -8.30
CA TYR A 97 8.68 8.59 -9.21
C TYR A 97 9.12 7.71 -10.39
N ARG A 98 9.61 8.36 -11.44
CA ARG A 98 10.30 7.71 -12.55
C ARG A 98 11.80 7.71 -12.30
N SER A 99 12.39 6.53 -12.43
CA SER A 99 13.84 6.34 -12.51
C SER A 99 14.26 6.04 -13.95
N ARG A 100 15.57 5.86 -14.21
CA ARG A 100 16.06 5.41 -15.53
C ARG A 100 15.59 4.00 -15.91
N SER A 101 15.20 3.17 -14.95
CA SER A 101 14.45 1.95 -15.22
C SER A 101 12.96 2.25 -15.31
N ASP A 102 12.29 1.68 -16.31
CA ASP A 102 10.86 1.88 -16.56
C ASP A 102 9.96 1.26 -15.49
N SER A 103 10.49 0.41 -14.60
CA SER A 103 9.75 -0.10 -13.45
C SER A 103 9.98 0.78 -12.22
N ALA A 104 8.92 1.42 -11.74
CA ALA A 104 8.86 1.92 -10.37
C ALA A 104 8.94 0.75 -9.39
N GLY A 105 9.67 0.94 -8.29
CA GLY A 105 9.75 -0.03 -7.22
C GLY A 105 8.35 -0.31 -6.69
N GLN A 106 8.07 -1.59 -6.45
CA GLN A 106 6.82 -2.03 -5.87
C GLN A 106 7.05 -3.24 -4.97
N TRP A 107 6.27 -3.33 -3.91
CA TRP A 107 6.21 -4.48 -3.04
C TRP A 107 4.77 -4.76 -2.68
N THR A 108 4.38 -6.04 -2.61
CA THR A 108 3.03 -6.46 -2.23
C THR A 108 3.11 -7.74 -1.43
N ASP A 109 2.36 -7.81 -0.33
CA ASP A 109 2.20 -9.03 0.47
C ASP A 109 0.80 -9.05 1.09
N ASP A 110 0.32 -10.25 1.41
CA ASP A 110 -0.95 -10.49 2.07
C ASP A 110 -0.72 -10.89 3.53
N ALA A 111 -1.43 -10.24 4.45
CA ALA A 111 -1.52 -10.71 5.82
C ALA A 111 -2.11 -12.13 5.81
N PRO A 112 -1.63 -13.03 6.68
CA PRO A 112 -2.16 -14.38 6.74
C PRO A 112 -3.66 -14.36 7.06
N MET A 113 -4.38 -15.39 6.64
CA MET A 113 -5.75 -15.62 7.10
C MET A 113 -5.72 -16.32 8.46
N ALA A 114 -6.58 -15.89 9.38
CA ALA A 114 -6.87 -16.62 10.60
C ALA A 114 -8.10 -17.51 10.39
N ARG A 115 -8.12 -18.68 11.02
CA ARG A 115 -9.31 -19.55 11.05
C ARG A 115 -10.46 -18.87 11.80
N ASN A 116 -10.13 -18.17 12.89
CA ASN A 116 -11.05 -17.32 13.63
C ASN A 116 -10.34 -16.01 13.97
N ALA A 117 -10.66 -14.93 13.27
CA ALA A 117 -10.04 -13.62 13.47
C ALA A 117 -10.32 -13.03 14.87
N ASN A 118 -11.41 -13.43 15.53
CA ASN A 118 -11.78 -12.97 16.87
C ASN A 118 -11.03 -13.72 17.99
N ALA A 119 -10.51 -14.92 17.69
CA ALA A 119 -9.76 -15.74 18.63
C ALA A 119 -8.58 -16.45 17.93
N PRO A 120 -7.59 -15.70 17.42
CA PRO A 120 -6.48 -16.28 16.69
C PRO A 120 -5.57 -17.07 17.64
N SER A 121 -5.12 -18.23 17.18
CA SER A 121 -4.14 -19.07 17.88
C SER A 121 -2.80 -18.34 18.03
N GLY A 122 -1.97 -18.79 18.97
CA GLY A 122 -0.62 -18.24 19.14
C GLY A 122 0.23 -18.31 17.87
N ASN A 123 0.06 -19.35 17.05
CA ASN A 123 0.75 -19.46 15.78
C ASN A 123 0.29 -18.43 14.74
N GLU A 124 -1.02 -18.17 14.65
CA GLU A 124 -1.58 -17.16 13.75
C GLU A 124 -1.12 -15.76 14.14
N LYS A 125 -1.13 -15.44 15.45
CA LYS A 125 -0.60 -14.16 15.96
C LYS A 125 0.87 -13.96 15.57
N ARG A 126 1.70 -14.99 15.72
CA ARG A 126 3.12 -14.94 15.29
C ARG A 126 3.27 -14.69 13.79
N ARG A 127 2.45 -15.35 12.95
CA ARG A 127 2.49 -15.15 11.49
C ARG A 127 2.08 -13.74 11.09
N LEU A 128 1.07 -13.16 11.75
CA LEU A 128 0.69 -11.77 11.52
C LEU A 128 1.82 -10.80 11.93
N ALA A 129 2.41 -11.01 13.11
CA ALA A 129 3.54 -10.20 13.56
C ALA A 129 4.75 -10.27 12.61
N GLN A 130 5.05 -11.46 12.07
CA GLN A 130 6.10 -11.64 11.05
C GLN A 130 5.77 -10.90 9.75
N PHE A 131 4.52 -10.93 9.30
CA PHE A 131 4.07 -10.15 8.16
C PHE A 131 4.27 -8.64 8.41
N GLN A 132 3.80 -8.13 9.55
CA GLN A 132 3.96 -6.72 9.92
C GLN A 132 5.44 -6.31 10.00
N GLN A 133 6.31 -7.17 10.55
CA GLN A 133 7.74 -6.90 10.60
C GLN A 133 8.36 -6.82 9.20
N ARG A 134 8.03 -7.76 8.30
CA ARG A 134 8.49 -7.69 6.90
C ARG A 134 7.98 -6.44 6.21
N ALA A 135 6.71 -6.11 6.37
CA ALA A 135 6.10 -4.92 5.79
C ALA A 135 6.79 -3.62 6.26
N ARG A 136 7.18 -3.52 7.53
CA ARG A 136 7.96 -2.37 8.05
C ARG A 136 9.35 -2.28 7.41
N MET A 137 10.10 -3.39 7.37
CA MET A 137 11.43 -3.40 6.73
C MET A 137 11.35 -3.00 5.25
N MET A 138 10.32 -3.48 4.55
CA MET A 138 10.10 -3.09 3.16
C MET A 138 9.74 -1.61 3.07
N ALA A 139 8.78 -1.13 3.87
CA ALA A 139 8.37 0.28 3.90
C ALA A 139 9.57 1.21 4.13
N GLU A 140 10.44 0.89 5.09
CA GLU A 140 11.68 1.64 5.34
C GLU A 140 12.52 1.80 4.07
N GLY A 141 12.71 0.72 3.31
CA GLY A 141 13.46 0.75 2.04
C GLY A 141 12.87 1.67 0.97
N PHE A 142 11.55 1.93 0.98
CA PHE A 142 10.92 2.86 0.03
C PHE A 142 11.14 4.33 0.36
N PHE A 143 11.52 4.68 1.60
CA PHE A 143 11.80 6.06 2.01
C PHE A 143 13.28 6.45 1.91
N GLU A 144 14.15 5.46 1.69
CA GLU A 144 15.58 5.66 1.49
C GLU A 144 15.89 5.94 0.01
N PRO A 145 16.48 7.10 -0.34
CA PRO A 145 16.85 7.40 -1.71
C PRO A 145 17.91 6.41 -2.19
N ASP A 146 17.65 5.73 -3.31
CA ASP A 146 18.62 4.85 -3.94
C ASP A 146 19.56 5.66 -4.85
N PRO A 147 20.85 5.83 -4.50
CA PRO A 147 21.79 6.57 -5.34
C PRO A 147 22.02 5.92 -6.72
N ALA A 148 21.74 4.62 -6.86
CA ALA A 148 21.82 3.92 -8.15
C ALA A 148 20.58 4.17 -9.04
N ARG A 149 19.46 4.62 -8.46
CA ARG A 149 18.20 4.92 -9.14
C ARG A 149 17.75 6.36 -8.86
N PRO A 150 18.46 7.38 -9.38
CA PRO A 150 18.12 8.76 -9.13
C PRO A 150 16.69 9.07 -9.61
N VAL A 151 15.96 9.81 -8.77
CA VAL A 151 14.61 10.31 -9.06
C VAL A 151 14.70 11.35 -10.17
N LEU A 152 14.08 11.07 -11.32
CA LEU A 152 14.07 11.99 -12.46
C LEU A 152 12.84 12.91 -12.45
N SER A 153 11.71 12.39 -12.02
CA SER A 153 10.43 13.09 -12.01
C SER A 153 9.42 12.37 -11.12
N THR A 154 8.58 13.13 -10.41
CA THR A 154 7.38 12.64 -9.72
C THR A 154 6.24 12.43 -10.71
N ASP A 155 5.66 11.23 -10.77
CA ASP A 155 4.59 10.83 -11.69
C ASP A 155 3.40 10.24 -10.92
N ILE A 156 2.67 11.12 -10.26
CA ILE A 156 1.45 10.82 -9.51
C ILE A 156 0.37 10.29 -10.45
N LEU A 157 0.28 10.79 -11.69
CA LEU A 157 -0.71 10.33 -12.67
C LEU A 157 -0.53 8.83 -12.98
N ALA A 158 0.71 8.39 -13.24
CA ALA A 158 1.01 6.98 -13.47
C ALA A 158 0.81 6.11 -12.21
N LEU A 159 1.08 6.64 -11.02
CA LEU A 159 0.74 5.97 -9.77
C LEU A 159 -0.78 5.76 -9.63
N LEU A 160 -1.60 6.78 -9.92
CA LEU A 160 -3.06 6.68 -9.81
C LEU A 160 -3.63 5.66 -10.81
N GLN A 161 -3.04 5.53 -11.99
CA GLN A 161 -3.38 4.45 -12.93
C GLN A 161 -3.08 3.06 -12.36
N ARG A 162 -1.88 2.86 -11.82
CA ARG A 162 -1.53 1.60 -11.14
C ARG A 162 -2.42 1.32 -9.93
N ALA A 163 -2.79 2.35 -9.17
CA ALA A 163 -3.70 2.22 -8.04
C ALA A 163 -5.10 1.75 -8.48
N SER A 164 -5.59 2.25 -9.62
CA SER A 164 -6.79 1.71 -10.27
C SER A 164 -6.62 0.23 -10.59
N ASP A 165 -5.52 -0.18 -11.23
CA ASP A 165 -5.30 -1.61 -11.55
C ASP A 165 -5.27 -2.50 -10.30
N TYR A 166 -4.60 -2.07 -9.23
CA TYR A 166 -4.60 -2.80 -7.96
C TYR A 166 -5.99 -2.88 -7.35
N ALA A 167 -6.75 -1.78 -7.35
CA ALA A 167 -8.13 -1.73 -6.83
C ALA A 167 -9.05 -2.68 -7.60
N HIS A 168 -8.98 -2.71 -8.94
CA HIS A 168 -9.76 -3.66 -9.75
C HIS A 168 -9.38 -5.11 -9.48
N SER A 169 -8.09 -5.37 -9.20
CA SER A 169 -7.62 -6.72 -8.83
C SER A 169 -8.01 -7.14 -7.41
N ALA A 170 -8.47 -6.20 -6.57
CA ALA A 170 -8.70 -6.40 -5.15
C ALA A 170 -9.96 -7.20 -4.80
N ARG A 171 -10.78 -7.56 -5.81
CA ARG A 171 -12.09 -8.21 -5.62
C ARG A 171 -12.98 -7.35 -4.71
N ASP A 172 -13.58 -7.93 -3.67
CA ASP A 172 -14.52 -7.27 -2.75
C ASP A 172 -13.84 -6.53 -1.58
N ARG A 173 -12.51 -6.33 -1.64
CA ARG A 173 -11.79 -5.65 -0.56
C ARG A 173 -12.06 -4.15 -0.58
N ARG A 174 -12.35 -3.59 0.60
CA ARG A 174 -12.36 -2.13 0.76
C ARG A 174 -10.95 -1.60 0.51
N THR A 175 -10.82 -0.66 -0.43
CA THR A 175 -9.52 -0.18 -0.88
C THR A 175 -9.26 1.23 -0.37
N THR A 176 -8.10 1.42 0.26
CA THR A 176 -7.60 2.72 0.69
C THR A 176 -6.29 3.01 -0.03
N LEU A 177 -6.22 4.14 -0.74
CA LEU A 177 -5.01 4.68 -1.33
C LEU A 177 -4.47 5.78 -0.43
N LEU A 178 -3.32 5.54 0.20
CA LEU A 178 -2.55 6.54 0.95
C LEU A 178 -1.44 7.09 0.04
N LEU A 179 -1.48 8.39 -0.25
CA LEU A 179 -0.43 9.10 -0.97
C LEU A 179 0.43 9.86 0.04
N VAL A 180 1.70 9.47 0.16
CA VAL A 180 2.71 10.14 0.98
C VAL A 180 3.56 10.99 0.05
N SER A 181 3.14 12.23 -0.20
CA SER A 181 3.72 13.14 -1.18
C SER A 181 3.33 14.59 -0.89
N ASP A 182 4.13 15.53 -1.39
CA ASP A 182 3.75 16.95 -1.44
C ASP A 182 2.65 17.24 -2.48
N MET A 183 2.29 16.22 -3.27
CA MET A 183 1.31 16.23 -4.33
C MET A 183 1.64 17.19 -5.49
N LEU A 184 2.93 17.41 -5.78
CA LEU A 184 3.37 18.13 -6.96
C LEU A 184 3.83 17.14 -8.05
N ASN A 185 3.00 16.98 -9.09
CA ASN A 185 3.38 16.15 -10.22
C ASN A 185 4.43 16.85 -11.10
N ALA A 186 5.45 16.13 -11.55
CA ALA A 186 6.61 16.69 -12.25
C ALA A 186 6.91 15.97 -13.58
N THR A 187 5.90 15.80 -14.44
CA THR A 187 6.04 15.13 -15.75
C THR A 187 6.03 16.12 -16.91
N HIS A 188 6.29 15.66 -18.13
CA HIS A 188 6.20 16.50 -19.33
C HIS A 188 4.76 16.95 -19.66
N THR A 189 3.74 16.14 -19.33
CA THR A 189 2.32 16.45 -19.58
C THR A 189 1.73 17.36 -18.51
N LEU A 190 2.21 17.24 -17.28
CA LEU A 190 1.75 17.99 -16.13
C LEU A 190 2.95 18.24 -15.21
N ASN A 191 3.43 19.48 -15.17
CA ASN A 191 4.51 19.90 -14.28
C ASN A 191 4.01 21.00 -13.34
N MET A 192 3.56 20.58 -12.16
CA MET A 192 3.09 21.45 -11.09
C MET A 192 4.23 22.13 -10.34
N GLU A 193 5.48 21.67 -10.47
CA GLU A 193 6.65 22.29 -9.85
C GLU A 193 6.98 23.66 -10.46
N LYS A 194 6.57 23.93 -11.69
CA LYS A 194 6.77 25.24 -12.33
C LYS A 194 5.80 26.30 -11.80
N ALA A 195 6.21 27.56 -11.86
CA ALA A 195 5.31 28.69 -11.63
C ALA A 195 4.18 28.66 -12.67
N GLY A 196 2.92 28.78 -12.22
CA GLY A 196 1.75 28.62 -13.10
C GLY A 196 1.53 27.18 -13.63
N GLY A 197 2.26 26.20 -13.10
CA GLY A 197 2.20 24.80 -13.58
C GLY A 197 0.99 24.00 -13.09
N ILE A 198 0.19 24.55 -12.17
CA ILE A 198 -1.05 23.93 -11.69
C ILE A 198 -2.17 24.32 -12.66
N PRO A 199 -2.78 23.37 -13.39
CA PRO A 199 -3.80 23.69 -14.38
C PRO A 199 -5.11 24.18 -13.76
N ASP A 200 -5.94 24.78 -14.61
CA ASP A 200 -7.32 25.14 -14.26
C ASP A 200 -8.28 23.93 -14.33
N ALA A 201 -9.59 24.20 -14.21
CA ALA A 201 -10.61 23.15 -14.26
C ALA A 201 -10.73 22.46 -15.63
N GLY A 202 -10.38 23.14 -16.72
CA GLY A 202 -10.52 22.63 -18.09
C GLY A 202 -9.64 21.40 -18.34
N TRP A 203 -8.44 21.38 -17.75
CA TRP A 203 -7.51 20.26 -17.91
C TRP A 203 -8.11 18.91 -17.46
N VAL A 204 -8.87 18.88 -16.35
CA VAL A 204 -9.51 17.65 -15.85
C VAL A 204 -10.64 17.21 -16.78
N ALA A 205 -11.41 18.15 -17.32
CA ALA A 205 -12.45 17.86 -18.29
C ALA A 205 -11.87 17.30 -19.60
N ASP A 206 -10.75 17.85 -20.06
CA ASP A 206 -10.02 17.36 -21.24
C ASP A 206 -9.40 15.97 -21.00
N ALA A 207 -8.81 15.75 -19.82
CA ALA A 207 -8.31 14.43 -19.44
C ALA A 207 -9.43 13.39 -19.41
N LYS A 208 -10.63 13.77 -18.94
CA LYS A 208 -11.82 12.92 -18.93
C LYS A 208 -12.32 12.61 -20.34
N SER A 209 -12.45 13.62 -21.20
CA SER A 209 -12.95 13.44 -22.57
C SER A 209 -12.01 12.57 -23.43
N GLN A 210 -10.72 12.58 -23.09
CA GLN A 210 -9.69 11.75 -23.72
C GLN A 210 -9.54 10.36 -23.09
N GLY A 211 -10.35 9.99 -22.09
CA GLY A 211 -10.26 8.69 -21.41
C GLY A 211 -8.96 8.48 -20.64
N ARG A 212 -8.31 9.55 -20.17
CA ARG A 212 -7.02 9.50 -19.45
C ARG A 212 -7.15 9.45 -17.94
N LEU A 213 -8.36 9.57 -17.39
CA LEU A 213 -8.58 9.43 -15.95
C LEU A 213 -8.57 7.94 -15.55
N PRO A 214 -7.95 7.59 -14.41
CA PRO A 214 -8.08 6.25 -13.84
C PRO A 214 -9.51 6.02 -13.34
N ASP A 215 -9.94 4.77 -13.27
CA ASP A 215 -11.19 4.42 -12.56
C ASP A 215 -10.84 4.07 -11.10
N LEU A 216 -11.14 5.01 -10.22
CA LEU A 216 -10.90 4.90 -8.77
C LEU A 216 -12.21 4.70 -8.01
N LYS A 217 -13.26 4.19 -8.66
CA LYS A 217 -14.55 3.96 -8.01
C LYS A 217 -14.42 3.06 -6.78
N GLY A 218 -14.93 3.55 -5.64
CA GLY A 218 -14.86 2.83 -4.36
C GLY A 218 -13.48 2.82 -3.71
N VAL A 219 -12.51 3.57 -4.25
CA VAL A 219 -11.21 3.78 -3.62
C VAL A 219 -11.28 5.00 -2.71
N CYS A 220 -11.02 4.78 -1.42
CA CYS A 220 -10.84 5.84 -0.44
C CYS A 220 -9.45 6.45 -0.59
N VAL A 221 -9.35 7.75 -0.90
CA VAL A 221 -8.05 8.41 -1.07
C VAL A 221 -7.72 9.28 0.14
N VAL A 222 -6.50 9.14 0.66
CA VAL A 222 -5.92 9.89 1.77
C VAL A 222 -4.57 10.44 1.33
N VAL A 223 -4.28 11.70 1.64
CA VAL A 223 -3.02 12.37 1.28
C VAL A 223 -2.33 12.89 2.53
N ALA A 224 -1.06 12.53 2.70
CA ALA A 224 -0.18 13.00 3.75
C ALA A 224 1.07 13.65 3.15
N GLY A 225 1.48 14.80 3.70
CA GLY A 225 2.70 15.51 3.29
C GLY A 225 2.46 16.72 2.38
N ALA A 226 1.22 16.95 1.96
CA ALA A 226 0.90 18.07 1.07
C ALA A 226 0.76 19.40 1.84
N ASP A 227 1.37 20.46 1.31
CA ASP A 227 1.15 21.81 1.85
C ASP A 227 -0.28 22.27 1.51
N VAL A 228 -1.02 22.69 2.53
CA VAL A 228 -2.39 23.23 2.40
C VAL A 228 -2.48 24.70 2.84
N SER A 229 -1.36 25.29 3.21
CA SER A 229 -1.30 26.64 3.80
C SER A 229 -0.89 27.71 2.78
N SER A 230 -0.06 27.36 1.80
CA SER A 230 0.34 28.31 0.76
C SER A 230 -0.73 28.43 -0.35
N PRO A 231 -0.79 29.57 -1.06
CA PRO A 231 -1.68 29.73 -2.22
C PRO A 231 -1.50 28.63 -3.26
N ARG A 232 -0.26 28.19 -3.45
CA ARG A 232 0.08 27.11 -4.37
C ARG A 232 -0.42 25.75 -3.86
N GLY A 233 -0.21 25.45 -2.59
CA GLY A 233 -0.72 24.23 -1.96
C GLY A 233 -2.24 24.12 -2.02
N ILE A 234 -2.94 25.23 -1.78
CA ILE A 234 -4.40 25.34 -1.94
C ILE A 234 -4.81 25.07 -3.40
N ALA A 235 -4.11 25.66 -4.38
CA ALA A 235 -4.39 25.41 -5.79
C ALA A 235 -4.16 23.94 -6.18
N ALA A 236 -3.09 23.31 -5.67
CA ALA A 236 -2.82 21.89 -5.91
C ALA A 236 -3.91 21.01 -5.31
N ARG A 237 -4.33 21.28 -4.07
CA ARG A 237 -5.45 20.57 -3.43
C ARG A 237 -6.73 20.68 -4.24
N GLU A 238 -7.07 21.87 -4.74
CA GLU A 238 -8.27 22.05 -5.56
C GLU A 238 -8.19 21.32 -6.90
N PHE A 239 -7.02 21.29 -7.54
CA PHE A 239 -6.80 20.47 -8.73
C PHE A 239 -7.02 18.99 -8.41
N TRP A 240 -6.35 18.46 -7.38
CA TRP A 240 -6.43 17.03 -7.04
C TRP A 240 -7.82 16.62 -6.60
N ARG A 241 -8.53 17.48 -5.86
CA ARG A 241 -9.94 17.26 -5.54
C ARG A 241 -10.76 17.03 -6.80
N ARG A 242 -10.65 17.91 -7.80
CA ARG A 242 -11.38 17.78 -9.07
C ARG A 242 -10.97 16.51 -9.82
N TYR A 243 -9.67 16.24 -9.91
CA TYR A 243 -9.13 15.07 -10.61
C TYR A 243 -9.61 13.76 -9.98
N LEU A 244 -9.48 13.61 -8.65
CA LEU A 244 -9.87 12.41 -7.91
C LEU A 244 -11.39 12.21 -7.93
N THR A 245 -12.18 13.26 -7.74
CA THR A 245 -13.65 13.19 -7.88
C THR A 245 -14.06 12.79 -9.30
N ALA A 246 -13.42 13.35 -10.33
CA ALA A 246 -13.70 12.99 -11.72
C ALA A 246 -13.30 11.54 -12.06
N SER A 247 -12.35 10.98 -11.31
CA SER A 247 -11.91 9.58 -11.38
C SER A 247 -12.80 8.63 -10.57
N GLY A 248 -13.83 9.12 -9.88
CA GLY A 248 -14.76 8.30 -9.08
C GLY A 248 -14.29 7.94 -7.67
N ALA A 249 -13.16 8.52 -7.22
CA ALA A 249 -12.63 8.25 -5.88
C ALA A 249 -13.50 8.83 -4.76
N GLU A 250 -13.52 8.15 -3.61
CA GLU A 250 -14.04 8.69 -2.37
C GLU A 250 -13.00 9.61 -1.73
N PHE A 251 -13.13 10.92 -1.95
CA PHE A 251 -12.18 11.92 -1.49
C PHE A 251 -12.86 13.06 -0.73
N ASP A 252 -12.32 13.37 0.45
CA ASP A 252 -12.73 14.50 1.29
C ASP A 252 -11.53 15.46 1.43
N PRO A 253 -11.70 16.78 1.22
CA PRO A 253 -10.63 17.76 1.43
C PRO A 253 -9.97 17.69 2.82
N ALA A 254 -10.71 17.26 3.85
CA ALA A 254 -10.17 17.06 5.19
C ALA A 254 -9.16 15.90 5.28
N ARG A 255 -9.11 15.00 4.28
CA ARG A 255 -8.13 13.91 4.16
C ARG A 255 -6.91 14.31 3.31
N TYR A 256 -6.84 15.56 2.87
CA TYR A 256 -5.67 16.14 2.22
C TYR A 256 -4.92 17.01 3.23
N ARG A 257 -3.89 16.43 3.84
CA ARG A 257 -3.25 17.01 5.03
C ARG A 257 -1.74 17.13 4.86
N THR A 258 -1.22 18.15 5.53
CA THR A 258 0.21 18.33 5.73
C THR A 258 0.81 17.24 6.61
N LEU A 259 0.10 16.81 7.65
CA LEU A 259 0.51 15.73 8.54
C LEU A 259 -0.70 14.90 8.93
N ILE A 260 -0.51 13.58 9.05
CA ILE A 260 -1.45 12.65 9.67
C ILE A 260 -0.71 12.03 10.85
N ALA A 261 -1.14 12.37 12.06
CA ALA A 261 -0.47 11.93 13.28
C ALA A 261 -0.89 10.52 13.73
N ASP A 262 -2.09 10.09 13.36
CA ASP A 262 -2.64 8.78 13.70
C ASP A 262 -2.99 8.00 12.44
N ALA A 263 -2.47 6.79 12.30
CA ALA A 263 -2.81 5.91 11.18
C ALA A 263 -4.31 5.49 11.17
N ALA A 264 -5.03 5.64 12.30
CA ALA A 264 -6.47 5.43 12.35
C ALA A 264 -7.24 6.43 11.45
N ASP A 265 -6.66 7.60 11.16
CA ASP A 265 -7.21 8.58 10.22
C ASP A 265 -6.97 8.19 8.74
N VAL A 266 -6.22 7.11 8.47
CA VAL A 266 -5.99 6.60 7.11
C VAL A 266 -7.16 5.70 6.70
N GLY A 267 -8.25 6.34 6.30
CA GLY A 267 -9.37 5.62 5.70
C GLY A 267 -10.66 6.42 5.53
N CYS A 268 -11.64 5.65 5.08
CA CYS A 268 -13.07 5.88 5.06
C CYS A 268 -13.66 4.62 5.75
#